data_AF-A0A161THC4-F1
#
_entry.id   AF-A0A161THC4-F1
#
_cell.length_a   1.000
_cell.length_b   1.000
_cell.length_c   1.000
_cell.angle_alpha   90.00
_cell.angle_beta   90.00
_cell.angle_gamma   90.00
#
_symmetry.space_group_name_H-M   'P 1'
#
loop_
_entity.id
_entity.type
_entity.pdbx_description
1 polymer ?
#
loop_
_entity_poly.entity_id
_entity_poly.type
_entity_poly.pdbx_seq_one_letter_code
_entity_poly.pdbx_strand_id
1 'polypeptide(L)'
;LFIKIMLFKHSVILTLFLYSVSGKLTDMETTMIDALHSEKFALYFDELVRHNNDEMLLLIENLEDLHTSFEIIWERTRNKFIIKTTKFKGHIHVDLPKNRTNLESILVQFEQYNRVTVITLDVDCVTHGQLIIPHRLAQYFGKNSKLKITKDQKYLLTIVDNPGNIRSNCESGDPMMAQEPIAANNDLTPTIRGDIPIIHDCDDNVLLKSISQLIALIKKLQEELEAQRTETATLRQILENCDLCRPGEKH
;
A
#
# COMPACT_ATOMS: atom_id res chain seq x y z
N LEU A 1 48.50 -1.61 -53.46
CA LEU A 1 47.29 -2.45 -53.27
C LEU A 1 47.08 -2.72 -51.77
N PHE A 2 46.91 -1.66 -50.97
CA PHE A 2 46.86 -1.74 -49.50
C PHE A 2 45.71 -0.86 -48.97
N ILE A 3 44.55 -0.95 -49.63
CA ILE A 3 43.30 -0.29 -49.21
C ILE A 3 42.15 -1.25 -49.55
N LYS A 4 42.10 -2.40 -48.87
CA LYS A 4 40.91 -3.26 -48.88
C LYS A 4 40.82 -4.26 -47.72
N ILE A 5 41.37 -3.90 -46.55
CA ILE A 5 41.26 -4.69 -45.31
C ILE A 5 41.13 -3.72 -44.11
N MET A 6 40.17 -2.80 -44.15
CA MET A 6 39.89 -1.89 -43.02
C MET A 6 38.42 -1.45 -42.94
N LEU A 7 37.52 -2.13 -43.65
CA LEU A 7 36.08 -1.80 -43.65
C LEU A 7 35.16 -2.95 -43.19
N PHE A 8 35.71 -4.12 -42.84
CA PHE A 8 34.89 -5.27 -42.44
C PHE A 8 34.84 -5.53 -40.92
N LYS A 9 35.50 -4.71 -40.09
CA LYS A 9 35.52 -4.88 -38.63
C LYS A 9 34.56 -3.99 -37.83
N HIS A 10 33.91 -3.01 -38.46
CA HIS A 10 32.99 -2.09 -37.76
C HIS A 10 31.50 -2.50 -37.85
N SER A 11 31.15 -3.56 -38.59
CA SER A 11 29.75 -3.99 -38.77
C SER A 11 29.30 -5.10 -37.79
N VAL A 12 30.24 -5.78 -37.12
CA VAL A 12 29.91 -6.95 -36.26
C VAL A 12 29.79 -6.58 -34.78
N ILE A 13 30.24 -5.40 -34.37
CA ILE A 13 30.17 -4.96 -32.96
C ILE A 13 28.83 -4.26 -32.64
N LEU A 14 28.09 -3.79 -33.65
CA LEU A 14 26.81 -3.12 -33.45
C LEU A 14 25.59 -4.07 -33.42
N THR A 15 25.75 -5.34 -33.80
CA THR A 15 24.66 -6.34 -33.86
C THR A 15 24.68 -7.36 -32.72
N LEU A 16 25.64 -7.25 -31.79
CA LEU A 16 25.74 -8.13 -30.61
C LEU A 16 25.32 -7.45 -29.29
N PHE A 17 24.96 -6.16 -29.31
CA PHE A 17 24.45 -5.44 -28.12
C PHE A 17 22.92 -5.31 -28.06
N LEU A 18 22.19 -5.97 -28.96
CA LEU A 18 20.71 -5.97 -28.96
C LEU A 18 20.08 -7.27 -28.40
N TYR A 19 20.87 -8.22 -27.88
CA TYR A 19 20.35 -9.53 -27.48
C TYR A 19 20.47 -9.89 -25.98
N SER A 20 20.85 -8.96 -25.10
CA SER A 20 21.01 -9.29 -23.65
C SER A 20 20.00 -8.63 -22.70
N VAL A 21 18.99 -7.89 -23.19
CA VAL A 21 18.01 -7.22 -22.30
C VAL A 21 16.64 -7.94 -22.23
N SER A 22 16.34 -8.89 -23.10
CA SER A 22 15.04 -9.58 -23.07
C SER A 22 14.93 -10.72 -22.05
N GLY A 23 16.03 -11.19 -21.46
CA GLY A 23 16.01 -12.33 -20.54
C GLY A 23 15.48 -12.04 -19.13
N LYS A 24 15.43 -10.76 -18.72
CA LYS A 24 14.96 -10.34 -17.39
C LYS A 24 13.59 -9.66 -17.39
N LEU A 25 13.08 -9.29 -18.58
CA LEU A 25 11.84 -8.54 -18.73
C LEU A 25 10.60 -9.45 -18.68
N THR A 26 10.71 -10.68 -19.19
CA THR A 26 9.57 -11.62 -19.27
C THR A 26 9.10 -12.11 -17.91
N ASP A 27 9.99 -12.17 -16.91
CA ASP A 27 9.67 -12.64 -15.56
C ASP A 27 8.79 -11.63 -14.79
N MET A 28 9.03 -10.33 -15.00
CA MET A 28 8.25 -9.28 -14.34
C MET A 28 6.82 -9.18 -14.91
N GLU A 29 6.65 -9.40 -16.21
CA GLU A 29 5.34 -9.41 -16.85
C GLU A 29 4.49 -10.60 -16.36
N THR A 30 5.07 -11.79 -16.29
CA THR A 30 4.37 -12.99 -15.79
C THR A 30 4.01 -12.87 -14.32
N THR A 31 4.95 -12.44 -13.48
CA THR A 31 4.70 -12.23 -12.04
C THR A 31 3.64 -11.15 -11.80
N MET A 32 3.62 -10.09 -12.61
CA MET A 32 2.56 -9.08 -12.52
C MET A 32 1.19 -9.62 -12.93
N ILE A 33 1.11 -10.45 -13.99
CA ILE A 33 -0.16 -11.09 -14.38
C ILE A 33 -0.71 -11.94 -13.23
N ASP A 34 0.15 -12.74 -12.60
CA ASP A 34 -0.23 -13.58 -11.47
C ASP A 34 -0.68 -12.73 -10.27
N ALA A 35 0.06 -11.66 -9.94
CA ALA A 35 -0.30 -10.73 -8.87
C ALA A 35 -1.64 -10.02 -9.14
N LEU A 36 -1.89 -9.56 -10.37
CA LEU A 36 -3.15 -8.94 -10.76
C LEU A 36 -4.35 -9.89 -10.64
N HIS A 37 -4.13 -11.21 -10.66
CA HIS A 37 -5.16 -12.22 -10.45
C HIS A 37 -5.23 -12.74 -9.00
N SER A 38 -4.27 -12.39 -8.15
CA SER A 38 -4.29 -12.68 -6.72
C SER A 38 -5.41 -11.92 -6.00
N GLU A 39 -5.77 -12.36 -4.79
CA GLU A 39 -6.67 -11.61 -3.90
C GLU A 39 -5.96 -10.46 -3.22
N LYS A 40 -4.67 -10.65 -2.89
CA LYS A 40 -3.83 -9.63 -2.28
C LYS A 40 -2.47 -9.63 -2.95
N PHE A 41 -1.91 -8.44 -3.14
CA PHE A 41 -0.53 -8.25 -3.55
C PHE A 41 -0.11 -6.83 -3.19
N ALA A 42 1.17 -6.52 -3.30
CA ALA A 42 1.68 -5.17 -3.15
C ALA A 42 2.80 -4.87 -4.13
N LEU A 43 2.95 -3.59 -4.42
CA LEU A 43 4.04 -3.02 -5.19
C LEU A 43 4.91 -2.20 -4.24
N TYR A 44 6.16 -2.60 -4.10
CA TYR A 44 7.14 -1.92 -3.29
C TYR A 44 8.13 -1.19 -4.20
N PHE A 45 8.19 0.13 -4.05
CA PHE A 45 9.10 1.02 -4.75
C PHE A 45 10.18 1.45 -3.77
N ASP A 46 11.44 1.17 -4.11
CA ASP A 46 12.62 1.49 -3.30
C ASP A 46 13.57 2.41 -4.05
N GLU A 47 14.47 3.07 -3.32
CA GLU A 47 15.50 3.97 -3.85
C GLU A 47 14.93 5.16 -4.65
N LEU A 48 13.86 5.76 -4.15
CA LEU A 48 13.18 6.88 -4.81
C LEU A 48 14.02 8.17 -4.76
N VAL A 49 14.81 8.41 -5.81
CA VAL A 49 15.63 9.62 -5.94
C VAL A 49 14.77 10.88 -6.09
N ARG A 50 15.17 11.96 -5.41
CA ARG A 50 14.46 13.24 -5.43
C ARG A 50 14.44 13.88 -6.82
N HIS A 51 13.24 14.17 -7.31
CA HIS A 51 13.01 15.09 -8.43
C HIS A 51 11.84 16.04 -8.15
N ASN A 52 11.89 17.23 -8.74
CA ASN A 52 10.85 18.26 -8.58
C ASN A 52 9.69 18.10 -9.56
N ASN A 53 9.79 17.15 -10.50
CA ASN A 53 8.79 16.94 -11.54
C ASN A 53 7.83 15.82 -11.15
N ASP A 54 6.66 15.84 -11.78
CA ASP A 54 5.71 14.74 -11.71
C ASP A 54 6.32 13.50 -12.38
N GLU A 55 6.14 12.35 -11.74
CA GLU A 55 6.82 11.11 -12.10
C GLU A 55 5.80 9.99 -12.35
N MET A 56 5.91 9.32 -13.49
CA MET A 56 5.16 8.10 -13.76
C MET A 56 5.90 6.92 -13.13
N LEU A 57 5.32 6.35 -12.06
CA LEU A 57 5.92 5.24 -11.32
C LEU A 57 5.67 3.89 -11.99
N LEU A 58 4.52 3.72 -12.63
CA LEU A 58 4.20 2.47 -13.31
C LEU A 58 3.15 2.73 -14.37
N LEU A 59 3.34 2.13 -15.54
CA LEU A 59 2.33 2.02 -16.58
C LEU A 59 2.27 0.56 -17.03
N ILE A 60 1.07 -0.02 -16.95
CA ILE A 60 0.77 -1.35 -17.45
C ILE A 60 -0.20 -1.17 -18.62
N GLU A 61 0.21 -1.59 -19.80
CA GLU A 61 -0.61 -1.61 -21.01
C GLU A 61 -0.91 -3.05 -21.39
N ASN A 62 -2.13 -3.33 -21.85
CA ASN A 62 -2.42 -4.60 -22.51
C ASN A 62 -2.09 -4.48 -24.00
N LEU A 63 -1.22 -5.36 -24.49
CA LEU A 63 -0.80 -5.37 -25.90
C LEU A 63 -1.90 -5.88 -26.84
N GLU A 64 -2.89 -6.61 -26.31
CA GLU A 64 -4.01 -7.13 -27.09
C GLU A 64 -5.19 -6.15 -27.11
N ASP A 65 -5.33 -5.33 -26.06
CA ASP A 65 -6.37 -4.30 -25.95
C ASP A 65 -5.77 -2.94 -25.54
N LEU A 66 -5.53 -2.11 -26.56
CA LEU A 66 -5.00 -0.74 -26.41
C LEU A 66 -5.90 0.18 -25.58
N HIS A 67 -7.14 -0.22 -25.26
CA HIS A 67 -8.06 0.52 -24.38
C HIS A 67 -8.00 0.08 -22.92
N THR A 68 -7.03 -0.76 -22.54
CA THR A 68 -6.81 -1.16 -21.15
C THR A 68 -5.41 -0.76 -20.69
N SER A 69 -5.37 0.20 -19.78
CA SER A 69 -4.16 0.68 -19.13
C SER A 69 -4.40 0.89 -17.64
N PHE A 70 -3.33 0.71 -16.86
CA PHE A 70 -3.25 1.03 -15.45
C PHE A 70 -1.98 1.83 -15.19
N GLU A 71 -2.14 3.02 -14.61
CA GLU A 71 -1.11 4.02 -14.41
C GLU A 71 -1.03 4.40 -12.93
N ILE A 72 0.19 4.44 -12.40
CA ILE A 72 0.53 4.99 -11.10
C ILE A 72 1.43 6.21 -11.34
N ILE A 73 1.02 7.36 -10.82
CA ILE A 73 1.72 8.63 -11.01
C ILE A 73 1.89 9.31 -9.65
N TRP A 74 3.09 9.85 -9.41
CA TRP A 74 3.38 10.68 -8.26
C TRP A 74 3.52 12.15 -8.70
N GLU A 75 2.56 13.00 -8.32
CA GLU A 75 2.61 14.46 -8.53
C GLU A 75 3.34 15.10 -7.33
N ARG A 76 4.67 15.25 -7.41
CA ARG A 76 5.53 15.77 -6.33
C ARG A 76 5.13 17.19 -5.93
N THR A 77 4.72 18.01 -6.90
CA THR A 77 4.40 19.43 -6.67
C THR A 77 3.19 19.64 -5.77
N ARG A 78 2.25 18.69 -5.77
CA ARG A 78 1.00 18.75 -5.00
C ARG A 78 0.88 17.65 -3.95
N ASN A 79 1.93 16.85 -3.78
CA ASN A 79 1.94 15.62 -3.00
C ASN A 79 0.68 14.77 -3.24
N LYS A 80 0.42 14.44 -4.50
CA LYS A 80 -0.71 13.58 -4.87
C LYS A 80 -0.18 12.28 -5.46
N PHE A 81 -0.63 11.19 -4.86
CA PHE A 81 -0.48 9.86 -5.43
C PHE A 81 -1.71 9.56 -6.28
N ILE A 82 -1.52 9.42 -7.59
CA ILE A 82 -2.61 9.31 -8.55
C ILE A 82 -2.62 7.90 -9.12
N ILE A 83 -3.80 7.29 -9.12
CA ILE A 83 -4.05 5.99 -9.75
C ILE A 83 -5.07 6.21 -10.85
N LYS A 84 -4.73 5.77 -12.06
CA LYS A 84 -5.56 5.94 -13.24
C LYS A 84 -5.70 4.61 -13.99
N THR A 85 -6.92 4.30 -14.37
CA THR A 85 -7.25 3.29 -15.37
C THR A 85 -8.03 3.94 -16.50
N THR A 86 -8.42 3.16 -17.50
CA THR A 86 -9.28 3.66 -18.58
C THR A 86 -10.69 4.02 -18.14
N LYS A 87 -11.16 3.49 -16.99
CA LYS A 87 -12.52 3.73 -16.48
C LYS A 87 -12.55 4.47 -15.14
N PHE A 88 -11.40 4.67 -14.50
CA PHE A 88 -11.33 5.24 -13.16
C PHE A 88 -10.11 6.14 -13.02
N LYS A 89 -10.26 7.26 -12.31
CA LYS A 89 -9.15 8.12 -11.92
C LYS A 89 -9.40 8.58 -10.49
N GLY A 90 -8.43 8.31 -9.62
CA GLY A 90 -8.48 8.70 -8.22
C GLY A 90 -7.12 9.14 -7.72
N HIS A 91 -7.10 9.76 -6.56
CA HIS A 91 -5.86 10.18 -5.93
C HIS A 91 -5.95 10.14 -4.41
N ILE A 92 -4.79 9.95 -3.78
CA ILE A 92 -4.58 10.04 -2.34
C ILE A 92 -3.68 11.25 -2.13
N HIS A 93 -4.05 12.12 -1.19
CA HIS A 93 -3.16 13.21 -0.77
C HIS A 93 -2.14 12.65 0.22
N VAL A 94 -0.88 12.99 0.03
CA VAL A 94 0.21 12.54 0.89
C VAL A 94 0.70 13.73 1.69
N ASP A 95 0.34 13.78 2.96
CA ASP A 95 0.83 14.80 3.88
C ASP A 95 2.28 14.51 4.27
N LEU A 96 3.22 14.98 3.45
CA LEU A 96 4.64 14.90 3.77
C LEU A 96 5.05 16.07 4.67
N PRO A 97 5.79 15.83 5.77
CA PRO A 97 6.35 16.90 6.58
C PRO A 97 7.21 17.82 5.72
N LYS A 98 7.09 19.15 5.89
CA LYS A 98 7.80 20.16 5.06
C LYS A 98 9.33 19.98 5.03
N ASN A 99 9.90 19.26 6.00
CA ASN A 99 11.33 18.99 6.12
C ASN A 99 11.75 17.62 5.53
N ARG A 100 10.81 16.74 5.19
CA ARG A 100 11.10 15.48 4.50
C ARG A 100 11.04 15.70 3.00
N THR A 101 12.22 15.75 2.37
CA THR A 101 12.34 15.94 0.93
C THR A 101 12.62 14.67 0.15
N ASN A 102 13.04 13.61 0.84
CA ASN A 102 13.38 12.32 0.25
C ASN A 102 12.38 11.30 0.79
N LEU A 103 11.83 10.50 -0.13
CA LEU A 103 11.05 9.32 0.23
C LEU A 103 12.00 8.15 0.14
N GLU A 104 12.05 7.33 1.18
CA GLU A 104 12.88 6.13 1.19
C GLU A 104 12.15 5.03 0.44
N SER A 105 10.88 4.82 0.77
CA SER A 105 10.09 3.75 0.16
C SER A 105 8.61 4.11 0.01
N ILE A 106 8.00 3.54 -1.03
CA ILE A 106 6.54 3.58 -1.23
C ILE A 106 6.05 2.15 -1.33
N LEU A 107 5.06 1.81 -0.50
CA LEU A 107 4.37 0.53 -0.54
C LEU A 107 2.91 0.76 -0.93
N VAL A 108 2.51 0.15 -2.03
CA VAL A 108 1.13 0.21 -2.54
C VAL A 108 0.53 -1.17 -2.39
N GLN A 109 -0.42 -1.32 -1.48
CA GLN A 109 -1.10 -2.58 -1.21
C GLN A 109 -2.42 -2.65 -1.97
N PHE A 110 -2.70 -3.81 -2.56
CA PHE A 110 -3.90 -4.07 -3.34
C PHE A 110 -4.67 -5.21 -2.69
N GLU A 111 -5.90 -4.94 -2.28
CA GLU A 111 -6.84 -5.95 -1.80
C GLU A 111 -8.02 -6.03 -2.78
N GLN A 112 -8.11 -7.17 -3.46
CA GLN A 112 -9.08 -7.43 -4.51
C GLN A 112 -10.24 -8.26 -3.98
N TYR A 113 -11.42 -7.64 -3.89
CA TYR A 113 -12.67 -8.31 -3.58
C TYR A 113 -13.46 -8.60 -4.87
N ASN A 114 -14.59 -9.31 -4.74
CA ASN A 114 -15.40 -9.76 -5.88
C ASN A 114 -15.74 -8.67 -6.91
N ARG A 115 -15.91 -7.41 -6.50
CA ARG A 115 -16.31 -6.30 -7.39
C ARG A 115 -15.51 -5.01 -7.22
N VAL A 116 -14.58 -4.96 -6.26
CA VAL A 116 -13.84 -3.74 -5.94
C VAL A 116 -12.39 -4.08 -5.65
N THR A 117 -11.50 -3.16 -5.97
CA THR A 117 -10.10 -3.20 -5.51
C THR A 117 -9.88 -2.05 -4.55
N VAL A 118 -9.49 -2.37 -3.33
CA VAL A 118 -9.07 -1.39 -2.33
C VAL A 118 -7.55 -1.26 -2.42
N ILE A 119 -7.07 -0.04 -2.57
CA ILE A 119 -5.66 0.27 -2.68
C ILE A 119 -5.27 1.09 -1.47
N THR A 120 -4.32 0.61 -0.68
CA THR A 120 -3.78 1.31 0.49
C THR A 120 -2.38 1.83 0.15
N LEU A 121 -2.12 3.10 0.44
CA LEU A 121 -0.83 3.73 0.23
C LEU A 121 -0.11 3.92 1.56
N ASP A 122 1.04 3.28 1.67
CA ASP A 122 2.00 3.46 2.76
C ASP A 122 3.26 4.14 2.18
N VAL A 123 3.72 5.23 2.78
CA VAL A 123 4.95 5.95 2.38
C VAL A 123 5.84 6.04 3.60
N ASP A 124 7.10 5.62 3.49
CA ASP A 124 8.04 5.51 4.62
C ASP A 124 7.39 4.86 5.85
N CYS A 125 6.67 3.76 5.63
CA CYS A 125 5.95 3.01 6.66
C CYS A 125 4.75 3.73 7.32
N VAL A 126 4.29 4.85 6.78
CA VAL A 126 3.11 5.58 7.26
C VAL A 126 1.96 5.45 6.27
N THR A 127 0.80 5.00 6.76
CA THR A 127 -0.42 4.92 5.94
C THR A 127 -1.02 6.29 5.70
N HIS A 128 -1.14 6.69 4.43
CA HIS A 128 -1.68 7.99 4.03
C HIS A 128 -3.15 7.94 3.61
N GLY A 129 -3.63 6.78 3.16
CA GLY A 129 -5.04 6.64 2.80
C GLY A 129 -5.34 5.43 1.94
N GLN A 130 -6.60 5.36 1.52
CA GLN A 130 -7.12 4.29 0.69
C GLN A 130 -7.90 4.83 -0.50
N LEU A 131 -7.86 4.08 -1.60
CA LEU A 131 -8.61 4.34 -2.81
C LEU A 131 -9.39 3.10 -3.23
N ILE A 132 -10.67 3.28 -3.57
CA ILE A 132 -11.53 2.18 -3.97
C ILE A 132 -11.79 2.28 -5.48
N ILE A 133 -11.29 1.32 -6.24
CA ILE A 133 -11.64 1.16 -7.65
C ILE A 133 -12.91 0.30 -7.73
N PRO A 134 -13.97 0.76 -8.42
CA PRO A 134 -15.26 0.05 -8.49
C PRO A 134 -15.24 -1.16 -9.44
N HIS A 135 -14.09 -1.80 -9.62
CA HIS A 135 -13.85 -2.98 -10.43
C HIS A 135 -12.61 -3.71 -9.90
N ARG A 136 -12.52 -5.00 -10.18
CA ARG A 136 -11.32 -5.79 -9.86
C ARG A 136 -10.25 -5.57 -10.93
N LEU A 137 -8.98 -5.43 -10.56
CA LEU A 137 -7.89 -5.24 -11.53
C LEU A 137 -7.77 -6.42 -12.51
N ALA A 138 -8.01 -7.65 -12.05
CA ALA A 138 -8.12 -8.85 -12.90
C ALA A 138 -9.19 -8.76 -14.01
N GLN A 139 -10.17 -7.85 -13.91
CA GLN A 139 -11.18 -7.67 -14.97
C GLN A 139 -10.66 -6.80 -16.12
N TYR A 140 -9.63 -5.98 -15.87
CA TYR A 140 -8.99 -5.16 -16.90
C TYR A 140 -7.92 -5.93 -17.67
N PHE A 141 -7.29 -6.91 -17.03
CA PHE A 141 -6.21 -7.71 -17.60
C PHE A 141 -6.59 -9.19 -17.50
N GLY A 142 -6.85 -9.83 -18.64
CA GLY A 142 -7.18 -11.25 -18.67
C GLY A 142 -5.96 -12.12 -18.33
N LYS A 143 -6.19 -13.37 -17.90
CA LYS A 143 -5.11 -14.32 -17.52
C LYS A 143 -4.05 -14.56 -18.61
N ASN A 144 -4.46 -14.45 -19.87
CA ASN A 144 -3.58 -14.68 -21.02
C ASN A 144 -3.16 -13.36 -21.70
N SER A 145 -3.51 -12.21 -21.12
CA SER A 145 -3.20 -10.92 -21.70
C SER A 145 -1.69 -10.69 -21.68
N LYS A 146 -1.15 -10.25 -22.81
CA LYS A 146 0.25 -9.85 -22.90
C LYS A 146 0.38 -8.43 -22.36
N LEU A 147 1.07 -8.28 -21.23
CA LEU A 147 1.29 -6.99 -20.62
C LEU A 147 2.57 -6.37 -21.14
N LYS A 148 2.58 -5.05 -21.24
CA LYS A 148 3.79 -4.25 -21.37
C LYS A 148 3.90 -3.36 -20.15
N ILE A 149 4.93 -3.59 -19.35
CA ILE A 149 5.18 -2.82 -18.14
C ILE A 149 6.25 -1.78 -18.43
N THR A 150 5.88 -0.51 -18.27
CA THR A 150 6.79 0.64 -18.35
C THR A 150 7.00 1.19 -16.95
N LYS A 151 8.24 1.25 -16.49
CA LYS A 151 8.66 1.89 -15.23
C LYS A 151 9.92 2.71 -15.47
N ASP A 152 10.16 3.73 -14.66
CA ASP A 152 11.46 4.40 -14.65
C ASP A 152 12.55 3.42 -14.14
N GLN A 153 13.76 3.59 -14.65
CA GLN A 153 14.93 2.78 -14.26
C GLN A 153 15.53 3.24 -12.94
N LYS A 154 15.15 4.42 -12.44
CA LYS A 154 15.73 5.07 -11.26
C LYS A 154 15.36 4.43 -9.92
N TYR A 155 14.28 3.66 -9.86
CA TYR A 155 13.84 2.98 -8.64
C TYR A 155 13.65 1.49 -8.88
N LEU A 156 13.82 0.73 -7.81
CA LEU A 156 13.55 -0.70 -7.80
C LEU A 156 12.05 -0.93 -7.58
N LEU A 157 11.46 -1.80 -8.41
CA LEU A 157 10.08 -2.24 -8.25
C LEU A 157 10.11 -3.72 -7.87
N THR A 158 9.53 -4.05 -6.72
CA THR A 158 9.33 -5.42 -6.27
C THR A 158 7.84 -5.69 -6.15
N ILE A 159 7.39 -6.79 -6.77
CA ILE A 159 6.02 -7.29 -6.64
C ILE A 159 6.02 -8.30 -5.49
N VAL A 160 5.10 -8.13 -4.55
CA VAL A 160 5.02 -8.97 -3.35
C VAL A 160 3.64 -9.57 -3.23
N ASP A 161 3.55 -10.90 -3.24
CA ASP A 161 2.27 -11.61 -3.18
C ASP A 161 1.59 -11.49 -1.81
N ASN A 162 2.37 -11.36 -0.73
CA ASN A 162 1.84 -11.22 0.62
C ASN A 162 2.42 -10.01 1.36
N PRO A 163 1.70 -8.87 1.40
CA PRO A 163 2.20 -7.63 2.02
C PRO A 163 2.38 -7.71 3.53
N GLY A 164 1.81 -8.71 4.21
CA GLY A 164 1.93 -8.87 5.67
C GLY A 164 3.39 -8.95 6.15
N ASN A 165 4.30 -9.45 5.30
CA ASN A 165 5.72 -9.62 5.62
C ASN A 165 6.57 -8.35 5.39
N ILE A 166 6.05 -7.31 4.72
CA ILE A 166 6.85 -6.09 4.44
C ILE A 166 6.76 -5.12 5.62
N ARG A 167 5.61 -5.07 6.31
CA ARG A 167 5.44 -4.23 7.50
C ARG A 167 6.38 -4.60 8.65
N SER A 168 6.87 -5.84 8.74
CA SER A 168 7.87 -6.19 9.74
C SER A 168 9.22 -5.49 9.54
N ASN A 169 9.56 -5.06 8.32
CA ASN A 169 10.76 -4.23 8.10
C ASN A 169 10.57 -2.77 8.58
N CYS A 170 9.33 -2.33 8.72
CA CYS A 170 8.99 -1.01 9.27
C CYS A 170 9.06 -0.97 10.81
N GLU A 171 9.12 -2.12 11.48
CA GLU A 171 9.34 -2.24 12.93
C GLU A 171 10.84 -2.25 13.30
N SER A 172 11.69 -1.65 12.46
CA SER A 172 13.12 -1.52 12.72
C SER A 172 13.44 -0.17 13.37
N GLY A 173 12.84 0.15 14.51
CA GLY A 173 13.13 1.44 15.14
C GLY A 173 12.23 1.89 16.27
N ASP A 174 11.80 1.00 17.16
CA ASP A 174 11.64 1.48 18.54
C ASP A 174 13.07 1.64 19.09
N PRO A 175 13.61 2.86 19.28
CA PRO A 175 14.75 2.99 20.18
C PRO A 175 14.25 2.43 21.50
N MET A 176 14.85 1.33 21.96
CA MET A 176 14.52 0.72 23.25
C MET A 176 14.38 1.84 24.26
N MET A 177 13.14 2.15 24.67
CA MET A 177 12.93 3.12 25.73
C MET A 177 13.51 2.46 26.97
N ALA A 178 14.67 2.96 27.41
CA ALA A 178 15.24 2.60 28.68
C ALA A 178 14.21 3.00 29.75
N GLN A 179 13.58 2.00 30.35
CA GLN A 179 12.70 2.20 31.48
C GLN A 179 13.61 2.46 32.68
N GLU A 180 13.85 3.74 32.99
CA GLU A 180 14.53 4.09 34.22
C GLU A 180 13.67 3.62 35.40
N PRO A 181 14.21 2.84 36.35
CA PRO A 181 13.50 2.50 37.57
C PRO A 181 13.27 3.79 38.36
N ILE A 182 12.01 4.06 38.71
CA ILE A 182 11.65 5.13 39.63
C ILE A 182 12.27 4.81 40.99
N ALA A 183 13.43 5.38 41.25
CA ALA A 183 14.03 5.43 42.58
C ALA A 183 13.96 6.87 43.06
N ALA A 184 13.01 7.12 43.95
CA ALA A 184 13.02 8.31 44.79
C ALA A 184 14.37 8.43 45.51
N ASN A 185 15.00 9.60 45.44
CA ASN A 185 15.55 10.33 46.58
C ASN A 185 16.24 11.64 46.16
N ASN A 186 16.04 12.64 47.00
CA ASN A 186 16.53 14.03 46.93
C ASN A 186 18.05 14.12 46.73
N ASP A 187 18.54 14.98 45.83
CA ASP A 187 19.47 16.08 46.20
C ASP A 187 19.78 17.05 45.03
N LEU A 188 20.18 18.26 45.38
CA LEU A 188 20.36 19.48 44.58
C LEU A 188 21.50 19.43 43.55
N THR A 189 21.26 19.93 42.32
CA THR A 189 22.05 20.95 41.56
C THR A 189 21.60 21.04 40.09
N PRO A 190 21.34 22.23 39.52
CA PRO A 190 20.93 22.35 38.13
C PRO A 190 22.18 22.41 37.22
N THR A 191 22.41 21.35 36.47
CA THR A 191 23.38 21.38 35.36
C THR A 191 22.66 21.91 34.13
N ILE A 192 22.99 23.14 33.73
CA ILE A 192 22.46 23.83 32.56
C ILE A 192 22.79 23.03 31.28
N ARG A 193 21.77 22.45 30.63
CA ARG A 193 21.81 22.00 29.23
C ARG A 193 20.46 22.26 28.55
N GLY A 194 20.47 23.27 27.68
CA GLY A 194 19.59 23.45 26.53
C GLY A 194 18.12 23.12 26.69
N ASP A 195 17.34 24.09 27.18
CA ASP A 195 15.88 24.02 27.18
C ASP A 195 15.34 23.90 25.74
N ILE A 196 14.65 22.79 25.46
CA ILE A 196 13.66 22.73 24.38
C ILE A 196 12.43 23.46 24.91
N PRO A 197 11.93 24.51 24.25
CA PRO A 197 10.68 25.14 24.68
C PRO A 197 9.54 24.14 24.49
N ILE A 198 8.95 23.69 25.60
CA ILE A 198 7.68 22.98 25.57
C ILE A 198 6.63 24.02 25.18
N ILE A 199 6.29 24.05 23.89
CA ILE A 199 5.13 24.79 23.40
C ILE A 199 3.91 24.00 23.87
N HIS A 200 3.42 24.34 25.06
CA HIS A 200 2.15 23.87 25.58
C HIS A 200 1.04 24.72 24.95
N ASP A 201 0.66 24.35 23.72
CA ASP A 201 -0.59 24.75 23.08
C ASP A 201 -1.14 23.55 22.28
N CYS A 202 -1.33 22.43 22.97
CA CYS A 202 -2.25 21.40 22.52
C CYS A 202 -3.37 21.36 23.54
N ASP A 203 -4.54 21.74 23.09
CA ASP A 203 -5.79 21.86 23.83
C ASP A 203 -6.11 20.50 24.51
N ASP A 204 -5.62 20.30 25.74
CA ASP A 204 -5.81 19.07 26.53
C ASP A 204 -7.29 18.73 26.67
N ASN A 205 -8.15 19.74 26.59
CA ASN A 205 -9.59 19.60 26.59
C ASN A 205 -10.14 18.89 25.36
N VAL A 206 -9.50 18.98 24.19
CA VAL A 206 -9.93 18.29 22.95
C VAL A 206 -9.47 16.83 22.95
N LEU A 207 -8.27 16.54 23.45
CA LEU A 207 -7.77 15.18 23.59
C LEU A 207 -8.55 14.40 24.67
N LEU A 208 -8.78 15.01 25.83
CA LEU A 208 -9.59 14.40 26.89
C LEU A 208 -11.05 14.22 26.47
N LYS A 209 -11.61 15.17 25.72
CA LYS A 209 -12.99 15.06 25.20
C LYS A 209 -13.12 13.97 24.15
N SER A 210 -12.16 13.82 23.24
CA SER A 210 -12.19 12.75 22.22
C SER A 210 -12.03 11.36 22.86
N ILE A 211 -11.14 11.20 23.86
CA ILE A 211 -11.02 9.95 24.61
C ILE A 211 -12.31 9.63 25.38
N SER A 212 -12.91 10.62 26.06
CA SER A 212 -14.17 10.41 26.79
C SER A 212 -15.33 10.00 25.87
N GLN A 213 -15.38 10.57 24.65
CA GLN A 213 -16.39 10.23 23.64
C GLN A 213 -16.17 8.82 23.09
N LEU A 214 -14.92 8.41 22.87
CA LEU A 214 -14.59 7.06 22.42
C LEU A 214 -15.00 6.00 23.46
N ILE A 215 -14.73 6.26 24.75
CA ILE A 215 -15.12 5.36 25.86
C ILE A 215 -16.65 5.22 25.95
N ALA A 216 -17.39 6.33 25.75
CA ALA A 216 -18.85 6.30 25.75
C ALA A 216 -19.41 5.47 24.57
N LEU A 217 -18.79 5.58 23.39
CA LEU A 217 -19.18 4.79 22.21
C LEU A 217 -18.89 3.29 22.39
N ILE A 218 -17.75 2.93 22.99
CA ILE A 218 -17.41 1.53 23.28
C ILE A 218 -18.41 0.91 24.24
N LYS A 219 -18.81 1.62 25.30
CA LYS A 219 -19.83 1.13 26.25
C LYS A 219 -21.18 0.92 25.56
N LYS A 220 -21.58 1.84 24.69
CA LYS A 220 -22.83 1.71 23.93
C LYS A 220 -22.80 0.52 22.95
N LEU A 221 -21.67 0.30 22.27
CA LEU A 221 -21.49 -0.86 21.39
C LEU A 221 -21.49 -2.18 22.18
N GLN A 222 -20.97 -2.19 23.39
CA GLN A 222 -21.00 -3.37 24.26
C GLN A 222 -22.43 -3.68 24.73
N GLU A 223 -23.22 -2.67 25.09
CA GLU A 223 -24.65 -2.81 25.41
C GLU A 223 -25.46 -3.31 24.20
N GLU A 224 -25.20 -2.77 22.99
CA GLU A 224 -25.86 -3.22 21.76
C GLU A 224 -25.48 -4.67 21.40
N LEU A 225 -24.24 -5.09 21.65
CA LEU A 225 -23.80 -6.49 21.48
C LEU A 225 -24.47 -7.45 22.45
N GLU A 226 -24.64 -7.04 23.71
CA GLU A 226 -25.35 -7.84 24.71
C GLU A 226 -26.84 -7.94 24.39
N ALA A 227 -27.48 -6.84 23.99
CA ALA A 227 -28.86 -6.84 23.49
C ALA A 227 -29.03 -7.78 22.28
N GLN A 228 -28.15 -7.67 21.26
CA GLN A 228 -28.22 -8.50 20.06
C GLN A 228 -27.99 -10.00 20.36
N ARG A 229 -27.16 -10.33 21.36
CA ARG A 229 -26.97 -11.72 21.82
C ARG A 229 -28.24 -12.29 22.46
N THR A 230 -28.97 -11.48 23.23
CA THR A 230 -30.26 -11.91 23.81
C THR A 230 -31.35 -12.08 22.76
N GLU A 231 -31.41 -11.20 21.76
CA GLU A 231 -32.32 -11.34 20.62
C GLU A 231 -31.99 -12.58 19.77
N THR A 232 -30.71 -12.86 19.54
CA THR A 232 -30.30 -14.07 18.81
C THR A 232 -30.61 -15.35 19.61
N ALA A 233 -30.48 -15.32 20.93
CA ALA A 233 -30.84 -16.46 21.80
C ALA A 233 -32.35 -16.70 21.83
N THR A 234 -33.16 -15.64 21.92
CA THR A 234 -34.63 -15.75 21.87
C THR A 234 -35.12 -16.22 20.50
N LEU A 235 -34.54 -15.72 19.40
CA LEU A 235 -34.83 -16.22 18.05
C LEU A 235 -34.49 -17.72 17.89
N ARG A 236 -33.38 -18.18 18.46
CA ARG A 236 -33.04 -19.62 18.49
C ARG A 236 -34.07 -20.43 19.28
N GLN A 237 -34.50 -19.96 20.44
CA GLN A 237 -35.50 -20.65 21.26
C GLN A 237 -36.87 -20.75 20.56
N ILE A 238 -37.26 -19.73 19.80
CA ILE A 238 -38.50 -19.75 19.00
C ILE A 238 -38.38 -20.76 17.85
N LEU A 239 -37.21 -20.87 17.21
CA LEU A 239 -36.96 -21.85 16.16
C LEU A 239 -36.93 -23.30 16.71
N GLU A 240 -36.41 -23.52 17.91
CA GLU A 240 -36.38 -24.82 18.57
C GLU A 240 -37.78 -25.31 19.01
N ASN A 241 -38.71 -24.40 19.27
CA ASN A 241 -40.11 -24.71 19.62
C ASN A 241 -41.08 -24.67 18.42
N CYS A 242 -40.57 -24.58 17.19
CA CYS A 242 -41.42 -24.58 16.01
C CYS A 242 -41.75 -26.02 15.57
N ASP A 243 -42.97 -26.48 15.88
CA ASP A 243 -43.47 -27.82 15.52
C ASP A 243 -43.48 -28.11 14.00
N LEU A 244 -43.52 -27.09 13.15
CA LEU A 244 -43.45 -27.23 11.68
C LEU A 244 -42.02 -27.43 11.15
N CYS A 245 -40.99 -27.13 11.94
CA CYS A 245 -39.59 -27.18 11.50
C CYS A 245 -38.90 -28.53 11.79
N ARG A 246 -39.61 -29.49 12.40
CA ARG A 246 -39.07 -30.81 12.71
C ARG A 246 -39.00 -31.65 11.42
N PRO A 247 -37.81 -32.04 10.93
CA PRO A 247 -37.72 -32.83 9.71
C PRO A 247 -38.23 -34.26 9.96
N GLY A 248 -39.49 -34.49 9.57
CA GLY A 248 -40.02 -35.79 9.12
C GLY A 248 -40.18 -36.89 10.17
N GLU A 249 -41.29 -36.89 10.91
CA GLU A 249 -42.00 -38.14 11.16
C GLU A 249 -42.72 -38.52 9.85
N LYS A 250 -42.17 -39.51 9.16
CA LYS A 250 -42.84 -40.16 8.03
C LYS A 250 -44.02 -40.96 8.58
N HIS A 251 -45.24 -40.56 8.22
CA HIS A 251 -46.38 -41.48 8.10
C HIS A 251 -46.64 -41.75 6.63
#